data_AF-A0A935YB00-F1
#
_entry.id   AF-A0A935YB00-F1
#
_cell.length_a   1.000
_cell.length_b   1.000
_cell.length_c   1.000
_cell.angle_alpha   90.00
_cell.angle_beta   90.00
_cell.angle_gamma   90.00
#
_symmetry.space_group_name_H-M   'P 1'
#
loop_
_entity.id
_entity.type
_entity.pdbx_description
1 polymer ?
#
loop_
_entity_poly.entity_id
_entity_poly.type
_entity_poly.pdbx_seq_one_letter_code
_entity_poly.pdbx_strand_id
1 'polypeptide(L)'
;MWNGEPHERPSNDQPAVVLKRPARDGVGERRARDTSDPISQWIAVIEQQLREAADVVRRMGNSGYKLGSSVAWPAFLREAIDSTEDGVELPRVVPDNDAADRAIAFLVLLSRLPEYDRRLIAARIVARQSFRDCAAYFHRSETQTRRDYRMALIAFAYIVKNSMAQMAQNRV
;
A
#
# COMPACT_ATOMS: atom_id res chain seq x y z
N MET A 1 9.51 63.03 61.36
CA MET A 1 10.25 63.62 60.23
C MET A 1 11.01 62.50 59.54
N TRP A 2 10.56 62.12 58.35
CA TRP A 2 11.27 61.24 57.43
C TRP A 2 10.92 61.75 56.03
N ASN A 3 11.91 62.32 55.34
CA ASN A 3 11.82 62.81 53.98
C ASN A 3 12.13 61.63 53.05
N GLY A 4 11.14 61.12 52.33
CA GLY A 4 11.34 60.12 51.29
C GLY A 4 11.39 60.77 49.92
N GLU A 5 12.57 60.82 49.32
CA GLU A 5 12.76 61.21 47.91
C GLU A 5 12.05 60.22 46.96
N PRO A 6 11.53 60.69 45.82
CA PRO A 6 10.88 59.82 44.84
C PRO A 6 11.90 59.06 44.01
N HIS A 7 11.85 57.72 44.07
CA HIS A 7 12.62 56.85 43.19
C HIS A 7 12.16 57.02 41.73
N GLU A 8 13.02 57.59 40.90
CA GLU A 8 12.87 57.62 39.44
C GLU A 8 12.79 56.18 38.90
N ARG A 9 11.73 55.89 38.14
CA ARG A 9 11.65 54.66 37.33
C ARG A 9 12.54 54.82 36.11
N PRO A 10 13.46 53.90 35.79
CA PRO A 10 14.14 53.96 34.52
C PRO A 10 13.14 53.68 33.39
N SER A 11 13.03 54.64 32.46
CA SER A 11 12.34 54.50 31.19
C SER A 11 12.97 53.36 30.40
N ASN A 12 12.21 52.31 30.14
CA ASN A 12 12.66 51.16 29.37
C ASN A 12 12.31 51.36 27.88
N ASP A 13 12.94 52.36 27.26
CA ASP A 13 12.96 52.53 25.80
C ASP A 13 14.03 51.61 25.17
N GLN A 14 13.77 50.30 25.19
CA GLN A 14 14.48 49.36 24.32
C GLN A 14 13.57 48.97 23.16
N PRO A 15 13.97 49.15 21.89
CA PRO A 15 13.20 48.65 20.78
C PRO A 15 13.21 47.12 20.82
N ALA A 16 12.01 46.52 20.83
CA ALA A 16 11.84 45.08 20.73
C ALA A 16 12.54 44.58 19.46
N VAL A 17 13.59 43.77 19.63
CA VAL A 17 14.22 43.04 18.53
C VAL A 17 13.18 42.04 18.02
N VAL A 18 12.46 42.44 16.97
CA VAL A 18 11.60 41.55 16.19
C VAL A 18 12.54 40.55 15.52
N LEU A 19 12.76 39.41 16.18
CA LEU A 19 13.32 38.22 15.57
C LEU A 19 12.36 37.80 14.46
N LYS A 20 12.64 38.24 13.22
CA LYS A 20 12.05 37.71 12.01
C LYS A 20 12.24 36.19 12.05
N ARG A 21 11.16 35.46 12.35
CA ARG A 21 11.14 34.01 12.15
C ARG A 21 11.46 33.77 10.68
N PRO A 22 12.48 32.94 10.35
CA PRO A 22 12.67 32.55 8.96
C PRO A 22 11.38 31.86 8.49
N ALA A 23 10.90 32.29 7.33
CA ALA A 23 9.74 31.72 6.67
C ALA A 23 9.90 30.19 6.63
N ARG A 24 8.87 29.48 7.05
CA ARG A 24 8.75 28.02 6.91
C ARG A 24 8.48 27.70 5.44
N ASP A 25 9.46 27.96 4.59
CA ASP A 25 9.50 27.45 3.23
C ASP A 25 10.02 26.02 3.30
N GLY A 26 9.12 25.06 3.53
CA GLY A 26 9.52 23.66 3.67
C GLY A 26 8.37 22.65 3.76
N VAL A 27 7.13 23.05 3.42
CA VAL A 27 6.00 22.12 3.36
C VAL A 27 5.90 21.43 1.98
N GLY A 28 6.66 21.90 0.98
CA GLY A 28 6.72 21.30 -0.37
C GLY A 28 7.72 20.15 -0.53
N GLU A 29 8.75 20.04 0.30
CA GLU A 29 9.87 19.11 0.05
C GLU A 29 9.71 17.70 0.61
N ARG A 30 8.74 17.46 1.52
CA ARG A 30 8.56 16.12 2.10
C ARG A 30 7.93 15.10 1.15
N ARG A 31 7.33 15.54 0.04
CA ARG A 31 6.75 14.62 -0.96
C ARG A 31 7.72 14.20 -2.07
N ALA A 32 8.89 14.83 -2.18
CA ALA A 32 9.85 14.55 -3.24
C ALA A 32 11.05 13.69 -2.80
N ARG A 33 11.10 13.26 -1.52
CA ARG A 33 12.27 12.57 -0.95
C ARG A 33 12.12 11.04 -0.80
N ASP A 34 11.00 10.46 -1.23
CA ASP A 34 10.77 9.00 -1.21
C ASP A 34 10.99 8.32 -2.58
N THR A 35 11.32 9.08 -3.63
CA THR A 35 11.49 8.53 -4.99
C THR A 35 12.87 7.88 -5.22
N SER A 36 13.80 7.97 -4.27
CA SER A 36 15.17 7.45 -4.39
C SER A 36 15.47 6.20 -3.57
N ASP A 37 14.53 5.70 -2.76
CA ASP A 37 14.69 4.44 -2.05
C ASP A 37 14.37 3.26 -2.97
N PRO A 38 15.37 2.41 -3.33
CA PRO A 38 15.17 1.27 -4.21
C PRO A 38 14.11 0.29 -3.69
N ILE A 39 13.93 0.21 -2.36
CA ILE A 39 12.92 -0.65 -1.74
C ILE A 39 11.52 -0.09 -2.02
N SER A 40 11.32 1.21 -1.84
CA SER A 40 10.04 1.88 -2.11
C SER A 40 9.64 1.78 -3.59
N GLN A 41 10.58 1.93 -4.52
CA GLN A 41 10.33 1.71 -5.95
C GLN A 41 9.90 0.26 -6.23
N TRP A 42 10.59 -0.70 -5.62
CA TRP A 42 10.28 -2.11 -5.83
C TRP A 42 8.91 -2.51 -5.25
N ILE A 43 8.54 -1.99 -4.08
CA ILE A 43 7.20 -2.16 -3.51
C ILE A 43 6.12 -1.64 -4.47
N ALA A 44 6.33 -0.46 -5.07
CA ALA A 44 5.37 0.13 -6.01
C ALA A 44 5.19 -0.74 -7.26
N VAL A 45 6.28 -1.31 -7.79
CA VAL A 45 6.21 -2.27 -8.91
C VAL A 45 5.43 -3.53 -8.54
N ILE A 46 5.69 -4.11 -7.38
CA ILE A 46 4.99 -5.30 -6.89
C ILE A 46 3.50 -5.01 -6.66
N GLU A 47 3.17 -3.85 -6.09
CA GLU A 47 1.78 -3.43 -5.91
C GLU A 47 1.07 -3.28 -7.25
N GLN A 48 1.73 -2.71 -8.25
CA GLN A 48 1.20 -2.57 -9.60
C GLN A 48 0.98 -3.93 -10.27
N GLN A 49 1.95 -4.85 -10.18
CA GLN A 49 1.82 -6.22 -10.71
C GLN A 49 0.67 -6.98 -10.04
N LEU A 50 0.46 -6.80 -8.73
CA LEU A 50 -0.67 -7.40 -8.02
C LEU A 50 -2.00 -6.87 -8.54
N ARG A 51 -2.09 -5.57 -8.82
CA ARG A 51 -3.30 -4.95 -9.41
C ARG A 51 -3.58 -5.48 -10.80
N GLU A 52 -2.56 -5.54 -11.66
CA GLU A 52 -2.69 -6.09 -13.01
C GLU A 52 -3.12 -7.55 -13.01
N ALA A 53 -2.52 -8.37 -12.14
CA ALA A 53 -2.91 -9.76 -11.96
C ALA A 53 -4.36 -9.89 -11.46
N ALA A 54 -4.77 -9.09 -10.48
CA ALA A 54 -6.15 -9.06 -10.00
C ALA A 54 -7.13 -8.64 -11.11
N ASP A 55 -6.76 -7.68 -11.95
CA ASP A 55 -7.59 -7.22 -13.06
C ASP A 55 -7.74 -8.29 -14.17
N VAL A 56 -6.69 -9.06 -14.44
CA VAL A 56 -6.79 -10.24 -15.32
C VAL A 56 -7.78 -11.26 -14.76
N VAL A 57 -7.66 -11.61 -13.48
CA VAL A 57 -8.54 -12.61 -12.83
C VAL A 57 -9.99 -12.15 -12.76
N ARG A 58 -10.26 -10.87 -12.49
CA ARG A 58 -11.63 -10.37 -12.53
C ARG A 58 -12.22 -10.38 -13.95
N ARG A 59 -11.43 -10.06 -14.99
CA ARG A 59 -11.86 -10.21 -16.39
C ARG A 59 -12.16 -11.66 -16.77
N MET A 60 -11.42 -12.62 -16.21
CA MET A 60 -11.74 -14.05 -16.38
C MET A 60 -13.13 -14.36 -15.83
N GLY A 61 -13.44 -13.90 -14.61
CA GLY A 61 -14.77 -14.04 -14.01
C GLY A 61 -15.88 -13.45 -14.89
N ASN A 62 -15.70 -12.21 -15.35
CA ASN A 62 -16.70 -11.50 -16.16
C ASN A 62 -16.87 -12.03 -17.59
N SER A 63 -15.88 -12.73 -18.14
CA SER A 63 -15.93 -13.31 -19.48
C SER A 63 -16.41 -14.76 -19.51
N GLY A 64 -16.74 -15.35 -18.35
CA GLY A 64 -17.10 -16.77 -18.26
C GLY A 64 -15.92 -17.71 -18.53
N TYR A 65 -14.68 -17.21 -18.37
CA TYR A 65 -13.47 -18.00 -18.55
C TYR A 65 -13.48 -19.19 -17.60
N LYS A 66 -13.45 -20.40 -18.16
CA LYS A 66 -13.36 -21.62 -17.38
C LYS A 66 -11.89 -21.95 -17.16
N LEU A 67 -11.43 -21.77 -15.93
CA LEU A 67 -10.17 -22.36 -15.50
C LEU A 67 -10.21 -23.86 -15.80
N GLY A 68 -9.10 -24.40 -16.31
CA GLY A 68 -8.91 -25.84 -16.35
C GLY A 68 -9.18 -26.41 -14.96
N SER A 69 -9.85 -27.56 -14.89
CA SER A 69 -10.40 -28.18 -13.67
C SER A 69 -9.37 -28.50 -12.57
N SER A 70 -8.10 -28.18 -12.77
CA SER A 70 -6.97 -28.42 -11.86
C SER A 70 -6.62 -27.23 -10.96
N VAL A 71 -7.14 -26.02 -11.21
CA VAL A 71 -6.77 -24.83 -10.43
C VAL A 71 -7.89 -24.45 -9.47
N ALA A 72 -7.78 -24.93 -8.23
CA ALA A 72 -8.63 -24.47 -7.13
C ALA A 72 -8.07 -23.15 -6.55
N TRP A 73 -8.84 -22.06 -6.63
CA TRP A 73 -8.47 -20.80 -5.98
C TRP A 73 -8.33 -20.97 -4.46
N PRO A 74 -7.27 -20.43 -3.84
CA PRO A 74 -7.22 -20.24 -2.40
C PRO A 74 -8.46 -19.51 -1.88
N ALA A 75 -9.02 -19.96 -0.74
CA ALA A 75 -10.28 -19.44 -0.21
C ALA A 75 -10.27 -17.91 -0.04
N PHE A 76 -9.18 -17.35 0.49
CA PHE A 76 -9.05 -15.90 0.70
C PHE A 76 -9.07 -15.08 -0.60
N LEU A 77 -8.61 -15.64 -1.73
CA LEU A 77 -8.68 -14.97 -3.02
C LEU A 77 -10.10 -15.02 -3.57
N ARG A 78 -10.79 -16.14 -3.41
CA ARG A 78 -12.20 -16.26 -3.80
C ARG A 78 -13.06 -15.26 -3.04
N GLU A 79 -12.94 -15.23 -1.71
CA GLU A 79 -13.62 -14.24 -0.86
C GLU A 79 -13.34 -12.80 -1.27
N ALA A 80 -12.09 -12.47 -1.63
CA ALA A 80 -11.72 -11.13 -2.07
C ALA A 80 -12.27 -10.79 -3.48
N ILE A 81 -12.37 -11.77 -4.38
CA ILE A 81 -12.98 -11.58 -5.71
C ILE A 81 -14.48 -11.35 -5.54
N ASP A 82 -15.16 -12.22 -4.78
CA ASP A 82 -16.60 -12.18 -4.55
C ASP A 82 -17.06 -10.93 -3.78
N SER A 83 -16.17 -10.33 -2.97
CA SER A 83 -16.44 -9.11 -2.21
C SER A 83 -16.06 -7.81 -2.95
N THR A 84 -15.63 -7.90 -4.21
CA THR A 84 -15.39 -6.69 -5.00
C THR A 84 -16.73 -6.04 -5.32
N GLU A 85 -16.93 -4.78 -4.89
CA GLU A 85 -18.13 -4.04 -5.29
C GLU A 85 -18.20 -3.94 -6.82
N ASP A 86 -19.35 -4.30 -7.39
CA ASP A 86 -19.72 -4.22 -8.81
C ASP A 86 -19.82 -2.75 -9.29
N GLY A 87 -18.72 -1.99 -9.20
CA GLY A 87 -18.66 -0.57 -9.54
C GLY A 87 -17.74 -0.25 -10.70
N VAL A 88 -16.92 -1.22 -11.17
CA VAL A 88 -16.01 -1.03 -12.29
C VAL A 88 -16.38 -2.01 -13.39
N GLU A 89 -16.95 -1.48 -14.49
CA GLU A 89 -17.10 -2.24 -15.72
C GLU A 89 -15.72 -2.66 -16.23
N LEU A 90 -15.35 -3.90 -15.94
CA LEU A 90 -14.16 -4.50 -16.53
C LEU A 90 -14.50 -4.94 -17.96
N PRO A 91 -13.59 -4.72 -18.93
CA PRO A 91 -13.78 -5.21 -20.28
C PRO A 91 -14.07 -6.71 -20.26
N ARG A 92 -15.15 -7.15 -20.90
CA ARG A 92 -15.51 -8.58 -21.08
C ARG A 92 -14.61 -9.29 -22.09
N VAL A 93 -13.32 -8.95 -22.08
CA VAL A 93 -12.33 -9.52 -22.98
C VAL A 93 -11.70 -10.70 -22.27
N VAL A 94 -11.80 -11.87 -22.90
CA VAL A 94 -11.09 -13.07 -22.46
C VAL A 94 -9.59 -12.77 -22.49
N PRO A 95 -8.88 -12.85 -21.34
CA PRO A 95 -7.45 -12.69 -21.34
C PRO A 95 -6.78 -13.85 -22.06
N ASP A 96 -5.61 -13.56 -22.64
CA ASP A 96 -4.72 -14.59 -23.18
C ASP A 96 -4.34 -15.63 -22.10
N ASN A 97 -4.21 -16.90 -22.48
CA ASN A 97 -3.98 -18.00 -21.55
C ASN A 97 -2.67 -17.81 -20.76
N ASP A 98 -1.60 -17.36 -21.42
CA ASP A 98 -0.32 -17.11 -20.75
C ASP A 98 -0.45 -15.97 -19.73
N ALA A 99 -1.25 -14.94 -20.04
CA ALA A 99 -1.52 -13.85 -19.12
C ALA A 99 -2.34 -14.31 -17.91
N ALA A 100 -3.34 -15.17 -18.13
CA ALA A 100 -4.15 -15.78 -17.08
C ALA A 100 -3.27 -16.64 -16.15
N ASP A 101 -2.47 -17.55 -16.71
CA ASP A 101 -1.60 -18.43 -15.94
C ASP A 101 -0.58 -17.66 -15.11
N ARG A 102 0.05 -16.62 -15.68
CA ARG A 102 0.95 -15.73 -14.94
C ARG A 102 0.24 -14.99 -13.80
N ALA A 103 -0.95 -14.45 -14.05
CA ALA A 103 -1.71 -13.73 -13.05
C ALA A 103 -2.13 -14.64 -11.88
N ILE A 104 -2.62 -15.84 -12.18
CA ILE A 104 -2.97 -16.86 -11.18
C ILE A 104 -1.73 -17.24 -10.37
N ALA A 105 -0.64 -17.62 -11.04
CA ALA A 105 0.60 -18.02 -10.37
C ALA A 105 1.11 -16.92 -9.43
N PHE A 106 1.06 -15.67 -9.88
CA PHE A 106 1.48 -14.52 -9.09
C PHE A 106 0.61 -14.29 -7.85
N LEU A 107 -0.72 -14.34 -8.00
CA LEU A 107 -1.64 -14.19 -6.86
C LEU A 107 -1.56 -15.38 -5.89
N VAL A 108 -1.32 -16.59 -6.38
CA VAL A 108 -1.15 -17.78 -5.52
C VAL A 108 0.07 -17.65 -4.61
N LEU A 109 1.11 -16.91 -5.00
CA LEU A 109 2.26 -16.64 -4.12
C LEU A 109 1.86 -15.94 -2.81
N LEU A 110 0.73 -15.22 -2.77
CA LEU A 110 0.21 -14.63 -1.53
C LEU A 110 -0.04 -15.69 -0.45
N SER A 111 -0.27 -16.95 -0.84
CA SER A 111 -0.46 -18.08 0.09
C SER A 111 0.77 -18.35 0.96
N ARG A 112 1.95 -17.86 0.56
CA ARG A 112 3.21 -17.97 1.31
C ARG A 112 3.38 -16.92 2.41
N LEU A 113 2.49 -15.92 2.47
CA LEU A 113 2.47 -14.94 3.55
C LEU A 113 1.68 -15.46 4.75
N PRO A 114 1.91 -14.88 5.95
CA PRO A 114 1.02 -15.05 7.09
C PRO A 114 -0.44 -14.73 6.72
N GLU A 115 -1.38 -15.40 7.39
CA GLU A 115 -2.80 -15.30 7.04
C GLU A 115 -3.32 -13.86 7.04
N TYR A 116 -2.95 -13.08 8.05
CA TYR A 116 -3.34 -11.68 8.15
C TYR A 116 -2.84 -10.87 6.95
N ASP A 117 -1.56 -10.99 6.61
CA ASP A 117 -0.91 -10.22 5.54
C ASP A 117 -1.52 -10.53 4.17
N ARG A 118 -1.73 -11.81 3.84
CA ARG A 118 -2.36 -12.19 2.56
C ARG A 118 -3.80 -11.71 2.46
N ARG A 119 -4.56 -11.77 3.56
CA ARG A 119 -5.95 -11.28 3.59
C ARG A 119 -6.00 -9.76 3.47
N LEU A 120 -5.06 -9.05 4.10
CA LEU A 120 -4.96 -7.60 3.99
C LEU A 120 -4.60 -7.16 2.56
N ILE A 121 -3.63 -7.81 1.91
CA ILE A 121 -3.30 -7.54 0.51
C ILE A 121 -4.49 -7.88 -0.39
N ALA A 122 -5.14 -9.03 -0.20
CA ALA A 122 -6.28 -9.44 -1.00
C ALA A 122 -7.45 -8.45 -0.86
N ALA A 123 -7.80 -8.04 0.36
CA ALA A 123 -8.82 -7.01 0.59
C ALA A 123 -8.47 -5.69 -0.11
N ARG A 124 -7.21 -5.24 0.02
CA ARG A 124 -6.78 -3.94 -0.51
C ARG A 124 -6.68 -3.91 -2.04
N ILE A 125 -6.14 -4.96 -2.65
CA ILE A 125 -5.82 -5.01 -4.08
C ILE A 125 -6.89 -5.77 -4.87
N VAL A 126 -7.28 -6.95 -4.41
CA VAL A 126 -8.21 -7.82 -5.12
C VAL A 126 -9.65 -7.33 -4.91
N ALA A 127 -10.08 -7.09 -3.67
CA ALA A 127 -11.40 -6.52 -3.38
C ALA A 127 -11.48 -4.99 -3.54
N ARG A 128 -10.33 -4.32 -3.81
CA ARG A 128 -10.20 -2.86 -3.97
C ARG A 128 -10.72 -2.02 -2.79
N GLN A 129 -10.80 -2.61 -1.60
CA GLN A 129 -11.29 -1.94 -0.40
C GLN A 129 -10.41 -0.75 -0.01
N SER A 130 -11.01 0.28 0.59
CA SER A 130 -10.25 1.40 1.15
C SER A 130 -9.49 0.97 2.41
N PHE A 131 -8.48 1.74 2.83
CA PHE A 131 -7.80 1.47 4.10
C PHE A 131 -8.74 1.60 5.31
N ARG A 132 -9.79 2.43 5.20
CA ARG A 132 -10.82 2.59 6.22
C ARG A 132 -11.64 1.30 6.36
N ASP A 133 -12.05 0.71 5.24
CA ASP A 133 -12.85 -0.52 5.24
C ASP A 133 -12.02 -1.72 5.71
N CYS A 134 -10.77 -1.82 5.24
CA CYS A 134 -9.83 -2.82 5.76
C CYS A 134 -9.63 -2.66 7.27
N ALA A 135 -9.45 -1.43 7.76
CA ALA A 135 -9.27 -1.18 9.20
C ALA A 135 -10.50 -1.59 10.02
N ALA A 136 -11.70 -1.32 9.52
CA ALA A 136 -12.95 -1.77 10.12
C ALA A 136 -13.05 -3.31 10.13
N TYR A 137 -12.76 -3.96 9.00
CA TYR A 137 -12.81 -5.41 8.83
C TYR A 137 -11.83 -6.15 9.75
N PHE A 138 -10.60 -5.63 9.90
CA PHE A 138 -9.57 -6.25 10.73
C PHE A 138 -9.56 -5.76 12.19
N HIS A 139 -10.52 -4.91 12.58
CA HIS A 139 -10.60 -4.29 13.92
C HIS A 139 -9.30 -3.60 14.36
N ARG A 140 -8.69 -2.80 13.46
CA ARG A 140 -7.46 -2.05 13.71
C ARG A 140 -7.62 -0.57 13.37
N SER A 141 -6.66 0.26 13.79
CA SER A 141 -6.60 1.65 13.34
C SER A 141 -6.14 1.73 11.88
N GLU A 142 -6.61 2.74 11.14
CA GLU A 142 -6.21 2.94 9.74
C GLU A 142 -4.69 3.12 9.59
N THR A 143 -4.05 3.82 10.54
CA THR A 143 -2.59 4.00 10.57
C THR A 143 -1.86 2.67 10.70
N GLN A 144 -2.32 1.79 11.59
CA GLN A 144 -1.73 0.46 11.76
C GLN A 144 -1.94 -0.38 10.51
N THR A 145 -3.14 -0.38 9.93
CA THR A 145 -3.47 -1.11 8.70
C THR A 145 -2.58 -0.68 7.53
N ARG A 146 -2.31 0.63 7.37
CA ARG A 146 -1.40 1.15 6.33
C ARG A 146 0.04 0.67 6.53
N ARG A 147 0.51 0.67 7.78
CA ARG A 147 1.85 0.16 8.12
C ARG A 147 1.96 -1.33 7.85
N ASP A 148 0.99 -2.10 8.33
CA ASP A 148 0.94 -3.55 8.16
C ASP A 148 0.88 -3.92 6.68
N TYR A 149 0.06 -3.21 5.89
CA TYR A 149 0.00 -3.40 4.44
C TYR A 149 1.35 -3.15 3.76
N ARG A 150 2.08 -2.08 4.14
CA ARG A 150 3.41 -1.81 3.59
C ARG A 150 4.40 -2.92 3.95
N MET A 151 4.36 -3.41 5.19
CA MET A 151 5.21 -4.53 5.62
C MET A 151 4.86 -5.83 4.89
N ALA A 152 3.58 -6.11 4.69
CA ALA A 152 3.09 -7.25 3.93
C ALA A 152 3.58 -7.20 2.47
N LEU A 153 3.53 -6.02 1.82
CA LEU A 153 4.07 -5.85 0.47
C LEU A 153 5.59 -6.07 0.40
N ILE A 154 6.35 -5.63 1.41
CA ILE A 154 7.79 -5.90 1.50
C ILE A 154 8.05 -7.41 1.60
N ALA A 155 7.36 -8.09 2.52
CA ALA A 155 7.49 -9.54 2.69
C ALA A 155 7.12 -10.29 1.39
N PHE A 156 6.06 -9.84 0.72
CA PHE A 156 5.63 -10.41 -0.55
C PHE A 156 6.67 -10.22 -1.65
N ALA A 157 7.26 -9.02 -1.76
CA ALA A 157 8.32 -8.73 -2.72
C ALA A 157 9.50 -9.70 -2.54
N TYR A 158 9.92 -9.96 -1.30
CA TYR A 158 10.97 -10.96 -1.00
C TYR A 158 10.59 -12.36 -1.45
N ILE A 159 9.34 -12.79 -1.24
CA ILE A 159 8.83 -14.08 -1.72
C ILE A 159 8.92 -14.17 -3.24
N VAL A 160 8.49 -13.13 -3.96
CA VAL A 160 8.54 -13.07 -5.43
C VAL A 160 9.99 -13.16 -5.92
N LYS A 161 10.91 -12.37 -5.35
CA LYS A 161 12.33 -12.39 -5.71
C LYS A 161 12.93 -13.78 -5.57
N ASN A 162 12.68 -14.43 -4.44
CA ASN A 162 13.20 -15.77 -4.16
C ASN A 162 12.60 -16.83 -5.09
N SER A 163 11.31 -16.70 -5.40
CA SER A 163 10.63 -17.61 -6.33
C SER A 163 11.19 -17.50 -7.75
N MET A 164 11.48 -16.28 -8.22
CA MET A 164 12.11 -16.07 -9.53
C MET A 164 13.55 -16.59 -9.58
N ALA A 165 14.32 -16.41 -8.51
CA ALA A 165 15.69 -16.94 -8.41
C ALA A 165 15.70 -18.48 -8.48
N GLN A 166 14.78 -19.15 -7.78
CA GLN A 166 14.65 -20.61 -7.81
C GLN A 166 14.25 -21.14 -9.21
N MET A 167 13.35 -20.44 -9.91
CA MET A 167 12.96 -20.82 -11.28
C MET A 167 14.11 -20.66 -12.29
N ALA A 168 15.02 -19.70 -12.09
CA ALA A 168 16.21 -19.54 -12.93
C ALA A 168 17.25 -20.64 -12.69
N GLN A 169 17.39 -21.12 -11.45
CA GLN A 169 18.33 -22.18 -11.08
C GLN A 169 17.90 -23.56 -11.57
N ASN A 170 16.59 -23.85 -11.61
CA ASN A 170 16.05 -25.13 -12.10
C ASN A 170 16.02 -25.27 -13.63
N ARG A 171 16.53 -24.29 -14.37
CA ARG A 171 16.63 -24.29 -15.86
C ARG A 171 18.04 -24.59 -16.36
N VAL A 172 18.97 -24.95 -15.46
CA VAL A 172 20.34 -25.41 -15.73
C VAL A 172 20.42 -26.89 -15.41
#